data_AF-A0A9C5Z8M1-F1
#
_entry.id   AF-A0A9C5Z8M1-F1
#
_cell.length_a   1.000
_cell.length_b   1.000
_cell.length_c   1.000
_cell.angle_alpha   90.00
_cell.angle_beta   90.00
_cell.angle_gamma   90.00
#
_symmetry.space_group_name_H-M   'P 1'
#
loop_
_entity.id
_entity.type
_entity.pdbx_description
1 polymer ?
#
loop_
_entity_poly.entity_id
_entity_poly.type
_entity_poly.pdbx_seq_one_letter_code
_entity_poly.pdbx_strand_id
1 'polypeptide(L)'
;MRARFITVFLLLLRLQSKLIFDIYPDKGIFYELKYLIAKSFEVHDQPQVLDEHPKSYDVISFMAANINGQKLLINLERRRRGIMKACFYLWLPEYGLLALPKLPDMLHFTTDGNTESEEFKGIGFHIYPEEPMIRWRIKYEGLLKQLDEGNKLLQVKLNLTFNSTGKYFNYNRDLSLAVIADSLAREAWNEGFYTMLKNVDKVLQKRLHYEQNGQLTGSLEIYEKIDKLFGHIPLTLSGFRDHSFGTERCLSTINRYVYVALFLEDGSSMVVGILSQPSFFLSSLKVGYICSKDGDYKPITACNFELYSYGEKGTPPRHQNFIVYTVDKDYFVQIKVQDSTERYAGGNWEAKIYNQFVACCINGRHGHGITEYLYRHKGGRPEEASYSDPEWYKRVRKSEDDIEDFDHNELNSFSP
;
A
#
# COMPACT_ATOMS: atom_id res chain seq x y z
N MET A 1 25.54 -17.44 -32.26
CA MET A 1 24.69 -18.63 -32.00
C MET A 1 23.87 -18.50 -30.71
N ARG A 2 24.45 -18.11 -29.57
CA ARG A 2 23.75 -17.91 -28.27
C ARG A 2 22.58 -16.92 -28.28
N ALA A 3 22.69 -15.78 -28.97
CA ALA A 3 21.61 -14.77 -29.02
C ALA A 3 20.33 -15.25 -29.75
N ARG A 4 20.48 -16.11 -30.78
CA ARG A 4 19.35 -16.71 -31.49
C ARG A 4 18.63 -17.75 -30.64
N PHE A 5 19.36 -18.51 -29.81
CA PHE A 5 18.77 -19.46 -28.86
C PHE A 5 17.93 -18.75 -27.78
N ILE A 6 18.41 -17.64 -27.23
CA ILE A 6 17.67 -16.84 -26.23
C ILE A 6 16.37 -16.26 -26.85
N THR A 7 16.45 -15.78 -28.08
CA THR A 7 15.28 -15.20 -28.78
C THR A 7 14.23 -16.28 -29.09
N VAL A 8 14.65 -17.45 -29.56
CA VAL A 8 13.76 -18.60 -29.78
C VAL A 8 13.17 -19.11 -28.47
N PHE A 9 13.95 -19.13 -27.39
CA PHE A 9 13.48 -19.51 -26.05
C PHE A 9 12.40 -18.57 -25.51
N LEU A 10 12.58 -17.25 -25.67
CA LEU A 10 11.58 -16.24 -25.27
C LEU A 10 10.30 -16.30 -26.13
N LEU A 11 10.42 -16.59 -27.44
CA LEU A 11 9.28 -16.81 -28.33
C LEU A 11 8.49 -18.06 -27.94
N LEU A 12 9.17 -19.14 -27.54
CA LEU A 12 8.53 -20.37 -27.07
C LEU A 12 7.78 -20.18 -25.74
N LEU A 13 8.31 -19.35 -24.83
CA LEU A 13 7.63 -19.00 -23.56
C LEU A 13 6.34 -18.20 -23.75
N ARG A 14 6.22 -17.43 -24.85
CA ARG A 14 5.00 -16.68 -25.22
C ARG A 14 3.88 -17.55 -25.78
N LEU A 15 4.15 -18.81 -26.13
CA LEU A 15 3.11 -19.72 -26.61
C LEU A 15 2.13 -20.04 -25.49
N GLN A 16 0.85 -19.84 -25.75
CA GLN A 16 -0.22 -20.27 -24.86
C GLN A 16 -0.16 -21.80 -24.73
N SER A 17 -0.25 -22.29 -23.49
CA SER A 17 -0.28 -23.73 -23.26
C SER A 17 -1.54 -24.29 -23.89
N LYS A 18 -1.41 -25.35 -24.70
CA LYS A 18 -2.57 -26.04 -25.27
C LYS A 18 -3.42 -26.56 -24.10
N LEU A 19 -4.72 -26.27 -24.11
CA LEU A 19 -5.63 -26.76 -23.08
C LEU A 19 -6.09 -28.17 -23.45
N ILE A 20 -6.05 -29.08 -22.48
CA ILE A 20 -6.74 -30.37 -22.48
C ILE A 20 -8.19 -30.09 -22.05
N PHE A 21 -9.15 -30.48 -22.89
CA PHE A 21 -10.58 -30.26 -22.69
C PHE A 21 -10.99 -28.79 -22.57
N ASP A 22 -10.20 -27.84 -23.09
CA ASP A 22 -10.40 -26.39 -22.90
C ASP A 22 -10.41 -25.92 -21.44
N ILE A 23 -9.99 -26.78 -20.50
CA ILE A 23 -10.09 -26.53 -19.05
C ILE A 23 -8.72 -26.62 -18.37
N TYR A 24 -7.85 -27.54 -18.78
CA TYR A 24 -6.58 -27.79 -18.09
C TYR A 24 -5.37 -27.58 -19.01
N PRO A 25 -4.36 -26.78 -18.66
CA PRO A 25 -3.15 -26.68 -19.47
C PRO A 25 -2.44 -28.04 -19.55
N ASP A 26 -2.07 -28.44 -20.77
CA ASP A 26 -1.30 -29.65 -21.03
C ASP A 26 0.04 -29.60 -20.26
N LYS A 27 0.32 -30.66 -19.49
CA LYS A 27 1.46 -30.77 -18.56
C LYS A 27 2.77 -31.09 -19.30
N GLY A 28 3.04 -30.39 -20.39
CA GLY A 28 4.30 -30.48 -21.12
C GLY A 28 5.46 -29.79 -20.40
N ILE A 29 6.66 -29.85 -20.97
CA ILE A 29 7.89 -29.27 -20.40
C ILE A 29 7.76 -27.77 -20.09
N PHE A 30 6.95 -27.04 -20.86
CA PHE A 30 6.66 -25.62 -20.61
C PHE A 30 5.73 -25.38 -19.42
N TYR A 31 4.89 -26.35 -19.03
CA TYR A 31 4.06 -26.28 -17.83
C TYR A 31 4.95 -26.31 -16.59
N GLU A 32 5.89 -27.24 -16.50
CA GLU A 32 6.84 -27.33 -15.37
C GLU A 32 7.68 -26.05 -15.23
N LEU A 33 8.14 -25.47 -16.34
CA LEU A 33 8.90 -24.21 -16.32
C LEU A 33 8.01 -23.01 -15.91
N LYS A 34 6.79 -22.90 -16.44
CA LYS A 34 5.82 -21.87 -16.03
C LYS A 34 5.37 -22.06 -14.58
N TYR A 35 5.27 -23.31 -14.12
CA TYR A 35 4.94 -23.68 -12.75
C TYR A 35 6.08 -23.34 -11.78
N LEU A 36 7.34 -23.55 -12.16
CA LEU A 36 8.51 -23.08 -11.42
C LEU A 36 8.56 -21.54 -11.31
N ILE A 37 8.17 -20.82 -12.38
CA ILE A 37 8.04 -19.35 -12.37
C ILE A 37 6.83 -18.90 -11.52
N ALA A 38 5.73 -19.65 -11.50
CA ALA A 38 4.60 -19.36 -10.62
C ALA A 38 4.97 -19.61 -9.15
N LYS A 39 5.73 -20.68 -8.88
CA LYS A 39 6.24 -21.04 -7.55
C LYS A 39 7.23 -20.01 -7.00
N SER A 40 7.94 -19.27 -7.86
CA SER A 40 8.80 -18.17 -7.39
C SER A 40 8.02 -17.01 -6.76
N PHE A 41 6.71 -16.86 -7.04
CA PHE A 41 5.90 -15.83 -6.39
C PHE A 41 5.37 -16.23 -5.00
N GLU A 42 5.15 -17.52 -4.73
CA GLU A 42 4.84 -18.00 -3.37
C GLU A 42 5.98 -17.68 -2.39
N VAL A 43 7.23 -17.67 -2.89
CA VAL A 43 8.44 -17.29 -2.11
C VAL A 43 8.41 -15.83 -1.66
N HIS A 44 7.67 -14.97 -2.36
CA HIS A 44 7.57 -13.55 -2.06
C HIS A 44 6.41 -13.19 -1.12
N ASP A 45 5.49 -14.13 -0.82
CA ASP A 45 4.35 -13.86 0.06
C ASP A 45 4.62 -14.15 1.53
N GLN A 46 5.69 -13.56 2.03
CA GLN A 46 6.19 -13.68 3.39
C GLN A 46 7.08 -12.47 3.72
N PRO A 47 7.45 -12.25 4.98
CA PRO A 47 8.43 -11.22 5.32
C PRO A 47 9.71 -11.37 4.46
N GLN A 48 10.10 -10.32 3.74
CA GLN A 48 11.29 -10.31 2.89
C GLN A 48 12.56 -10.02 3.69
N VAL A 49 13.70 -10.52 3.20
CA VAL A 49 15.01 -10.13 3.73
C VAL A 49 15.31 -8.70 3.30
N LEU A 50 15.64 -7.85 4.26
CA LEU A 50 16.00 -6.46 3.98
C LEU A 50 17.42 -6.39 3.42
N ASP A 51 17.56 -5.75 2.26
CA ASP A 51 18.87 -5.42 1.68
C ASP A 51 19.69 -4.48 2.58
N GLU A 52 21.01 -4.49 2.44
CA GLU A 52 21.93 -3.62 3.19
C GLU A 52 21.72 -2.12 2.90
N HIS A 53 21.10 -1.78 1.76
CA HIS A 53 20.78 -0.40 1.44
C HIS A 53 19.90 0.23 2.54
N PRO A 54 20.21 1.44 3.05
CA PRO A 54 19.50 2.03 4.18
C PRO A 54 18.02 2.33 3.87
N LYS A 55 17.70 2.60 2.60
CA LYS A 55 16.32 2.82 2.12
C LYS A 55 15.57 1.50 1.80
N SER A 56 16.14 0.35 2.16
CA SER A 56 15.48 -0.96 2.06
C SER A 56 14.24 -1.00 2.92
N TYR A 57 13.19 -1.68 2.44
CA TYR A 57 11.90 -1.71 3.08
C TYR A 57 11.10 -2.96 2.75
N ASP A 58 10.21 -3.29 3.66
CA ASP A 58 9.16 -4.28 3.45
C ASP A 58 7.88 -3.84 4.17
N VAL A 59 6.79 -3.68 3.41
CA VAL A 59 5.51 -3.16 3.88
C VAL A 59 4.41 -4.16 3.67
N ILE A 60 3.68 -4.47 4.73
CA ILE A 60 2.40 -5.15 4.66
C ILE A 60 1.30 -4.17 5.08
N SER A 61 0.21 -4.11 4.32
CA SER A 61 -0.92 -3.27 4.68
C SER A 61 -2.27 -3.92 4.35
N PHE A 62 -3.29 -3.52 5.10
CA PHE A 62 -4.66 -3.98 4.96
C PHE A 62 -5.59 -2.77 5.00
N MET A 63 -6.42 -2.63 3.98
CA MET A 63 -7.54 -1.69 3.97
C MET A 63 -8.83 -2.48 3.79
N ALA A 64 -9.81 -2.23 4.64
CA ALA A 64 -11.06 -2.96 4.58
C ALA A 64 -12.24 -2.16 5.13
N ALA A 65 -13.43 -2.48 4.65
CA ALA A 65 -14.68 -1.94 5.18
C ALA A 65 -15.84 -2.92 5.04
N ASN A 66 -16.96 -2.64 5.71
CA ASN A 66 -18.22 -3.33 5.47
C ASN A 66 -19.41 -2.37 5.39
N ILE A 67 -20.58 -2.93 5.06
CA ILE A 67 -21.83 -2.18 4.90
C ILE A 67 -22.38 -1.60 6.21
N ASN A 68 -21.97 -2.14 7.36
CA ASN A 68 -22.26 -1.56 8.67
C ASN A 68 -21.42 -0.31 8.94
N GLY A 69 -20.57 0.07 7.99
CA GLY A 69 -19.70 1.22 8.04
C GLY A 69 -18.36 0.96 8.72
N GLN A 70 -18.11 -0.18 9.36
CA GLN A 70 -16.82 -0.44 10.02
C GLN A 70 -15.68 -0.34 8.99
N LYS A 71 -14.55 0.29 9.36
CA LYS A 71 -13.39 0.46 8.46
C LYS A 71 -12.08 0.20 9.21
N LEU A 72 -11.16 -0.48 8.54
CA LEU A 72 -9.86 -0.86 9.08
C LEU A 72 -8.76 -0.39 8.14
N LEU A 73 -7.73 0.26 8.71
CA LEU A 73 -6.45 0.49 8.06
C LEU A 73 -5.33 0.01 8.98
N ILE A 74 -4.56 -0.98 8.52
CA ILE A 74 -3.32 -1.39 9.17
C ILE A 74 -2.20 -1.25 8.14
N ASN A 75 -1.08 -0.65 8.53
CA ASN A 75 0.13 -0.58 7.71
C ASN A 75 1.35 -0.79 8.62
N LEU A 76 2.17 -1.78 8.32
CA LEU A 76 3.45 -2.03 8.96
C LEU A 76 4.55 -2.00 7.91
N GLU A 77 5.52 -1.11 8.08
CA GLU A 77 6.74 -1.01 7.26
C GLU A 77 7.94 -1.38 8.13
N ARG A 78 8.61 -2.47 7.78
CA ARG A 78 9.88 -2.88 8.37
C ARG A 78 11.02 -2.19 7.64
N ARG A 79 11.99 -1.75 8.42
CA ARG A 79 13.23 -1.12 8.01
C ARG A 79 14.37 -1.77 8.77
N ARG A 80 15.58 -1.51 8.29
CA ARG A 80 16.79 -2.05 8.89
C ARG A 80 16.90 -1.74 10.38
N ARG A 81 17.63 -2.59 11.11
CA ARG A 81 17.98 -2.39 12.53
C ARG A 81 16.77 -2.29 13.46
N GLY A 82 15.73 -3.10 13.17
CA GLY A 82 14.51 -3.14 13.99
C GLY A 82 13.71 -1.86 13.98
N ILE A 83 13.86 -1.01 12.96
CA ILE A 83 12.98 0.14 12.76
C ILE A 83 11.66 -0.39 12.18
N MET A 84 10.55 0.00 12.80
CA MET A 84 9.21 -0.31 12.30
C MET A 84 8.38 0.96 12.23
N LYS A 85 7.75 1.22 11.08
CA LYS A 85 6.74 2.27 10.97
C LYS A 85 5.36 1.64 10.98
N ALA A 86 4.51 2.08 11.88
CA ALA A 86 3.21 1.46 12.09
C ALA A 86 2.07 2.47 12.08
N CYS A 87 0.97 2.06 11.47
CA CYS A 87 -0.29 2.77 11.49
C CYS A 87 -1.39 1.73 11.71
N PHE A 88 -2.27 1.99 12.67
CA PHE A 88 -3.50 1.24 12.84
C PHE A 88 -4.62 2.19 13.20
N TYR A 89 -5.62 2.22 12.33
CA TYR A 89 -6.89 2.88 12.52
C TYR A 89 -8.04 1.89 12.41
N LEU A 90 -9.00 2.00 13.32
CA LEU A 90 -10.25 1.25 13.29
C LEU A 90 -11.40 2.21 13.56
N TRP A 91 -12.23 2.43 12.55
CA TRP A 91 -13.45 3.22 12.69
C TRP A 91 -14.62 2.29 12.96
N LEU A 92 -15.28 2.52 14.09
CA LEU A 92 -16.45 1.78 14.52
C LEU A 92 -17.61 2.77 14.71
N PRO A 93 -18.81 2.53 14.19
CA PRO A 93 -19.94 3.44 14.37
C PRO A 93 -20.22 3.80 15.85
N GLU A 94 -20.01 2.85 16.77
CA GLU A 94 -20.29 3.03 18.20
C GLU A 94 -19.15 3.65 19.00
N TYR A 95 -17.90 3.52 18.54
CA TYR A 95 -16.70 3.99 19.28
C TYR A 95 -16.00 5.15 18.58
N GLY A 96 -16.44 5.53 17.38
CA GLY A 96 -15.72 6.50 16.56
C GLY A 96 -14.39 5.94 16.06
N LEU A 97 -13.40 6.83 15.91
CA LEU A 97 -12.08 6.47 15.40
C LEU A 97 -11.10 6.05 16.51
N LEU A 98 -10.64 4.80 16.45
CA LEU A 98 -9.55 4.28 17.26
C LEU A 98 -8.23 4.34 16.49
N ALA A 99 -7.13 4.68 17.18
CA ALA A 99 -5.81 4.85 16.58
C ALA A 99 -4.69 4.35 17.51
N LEU A 100 -3.51 4.02 16.98
CA LEU A 100 -2.31 3.82 17.82
C LEU A 100 -2.00 5.09 18.64
N PRO A 101 -1.61 4.97 19.93
CA PRO A 101 -1.36 6.12 20.79
C PRO A 101 -0.31 7.08 20.25
N LYS A 102 0.75 6.55 19.62
CA LYS A 102 1.90 7.31 19.11
C LYS A 102 1.58 8.15 17.85
N LEU A 103 0.47 7.86 17.16
CA LEU A 103 0.07 8.67 16.01
C LEU A 103 -0.14 10.14 16.40
N PRO A 104 0.24 11.11 15.57
CA PRO A 104 0.51 10.99 14.14
C PRO A 104 1.92 10.50 13.77
N ASP A 105 2.80 10.27 14.75
CA ASP A 105 4.12 9.68 14.52
C ASP A 105 4.03 8.16 14.33
N MET A 106 4.58 7.65 13.23
CA MET A 106 4.55 6.22 12.93
C MET A 106 5.80 5.47 13.40
N LEU A 107 6.86 6.17 13.81
CA LEU A 107 8.17 5.54 14.02
C LEU A 107 8.22 4.73 15.34
N HIS A 108 8.68 3.49 15.26
CA HIS A 108 8.92 2.61 16.41
C HIS A 108 10.25 1.86 16.28
N PHE A 109 10.78 1.41 17.42
CA PHE A 109 12.00 0.61 17.51
C PHE A 109 11.67 -0.71 18.20
N THR A 110 11.92 -1.83 17.53
CA THR A 110 11.61 -3.18 18.03
C THR A 110 12.84 -3.93 18.53
N THR A 111 14.04 -3.41 18.28
CA THR A 111 15.32 -3.99 18.71
C THR A 111 16.26 -2.92 19.28
N ASP A 112 17.47 -3.34 19.66
CA ASP A 112 18.55 -2.48 20.13
C ASP A 112 19.36 -1.81 19.01
N GLY A 113 18.97 -2.02 17.75
CA GLY A 113 19.66 -1.49 16.56
C GLY A 113 20.75 -2.40 15.99
N ASN A 114 21.04 -3.54 16.63
CA ASN A 114 22.05 -4.51 16.17
C ASN A 114 21.44 -5.76 15.54
N THR A 115 20.11 -5.93 15.65
CA THR A 115 19.37 -7.08 15.12
C THR A 115 18.31 -6.63 14.13
N GLU A 116 18.21 -7.39 13.03
CA GLU A 116 17.19 -7.18 12.01
C GLU A 116 15.87 -7.85 12.42
N SER A 117 14.75 -7.27 12.01
CA SER A 117 13.42 -7.86 12.25
C SER A 117 13.11 -8.86 11.14
N GLU A 118 13.00 -10.14 11.46
CA GLU A 118 12.68 -11.19 10.48
C GLU A 118 11.17 -11.32 10.21
N GLU A 119 10.32 -10.82 11.11
CA GLU A 119 8.86 -10.91 11.02
C GLU A 119 8.20 -9.52 11.05
N PHE A 120 6.93 -9.44 10.64
CA PHE A 120 6.06 -8.28 10.94
C PHE A 120 5.52 -8.38 12.36
N LYS A 121 6.42 -8.20 13.34
CA LYS A 121 6.14 -8.38 14.77
C LYS A 121 6.79 -7.29 15.61
N GLY A 122 6.05 -6.78 16.59
CA GLY A 122 6.51 -5.74 17.51
C GLY A 122 5.39 -4.78 17.88
N ILE A 123 5.60 -3.98 18.92
CA ILE A 123 4.64 -2.97 19.44
C ILE A 123 3.20 -3.48 19.68
N GLY A 124 3.04 -4.79 19.93
CA GLY A 124 1.75 -5.45 20.08
C GLY A 124 1.27 -6.20 18.82
N PHE A 125 1.83 -5.93 17.65
CA PHE A 125 1.49 -6.64 16.42
C PHE A 125 2.21 -7.99 16.27
N HIS A 126 1.51 -8.91 15.63
CA HIS A 126 2.09 -10.08 14.97
C HIS A 126 1.27 -10.40 13.72
N ILE A 127 1.85 -10.15 12.54
CA ILE A 127 1.23 -10.37 11.23
C ILE A 127 2.07 -11.37 10.46
N TYR A 128 1.46 -12.46 9.99
CA TYR A 128 2.20 -13.53 9.31
C TYR A 128 1.30 -14.30 8.32
N PRO A 129 1.86 -14.85 7.24
CA PRO A 129 1.14 -15.78 6.37
C PRO A 129 0.91 -17.09 7.13
N GLU A 130 -0.35 -17.54 7.19
CA GLU A 130 -0.67 -18.93 7.58
C GLU A 130 -0.56 -19.85 6.37
N GLU A 131 -0.94 -19.35 5.19
CA GLU A 131 -0.81 -20.01 3.91
C GLU A 131 -0.52 -18.93 2.84
N PRO A 132 0.69 -18.90 2.26
CA PRO A 132 1.06 -17.91 1.24
C PRO A 132 0.00 -17.76 0.15
N MET A 133 -0.31 -16.52 -0.21
CA MET A 133 -1.32 -16.07 -1.18
C MET A 133 -2.77 -16.45 -0.86
N ILE A 134 -3.02 -17.11 0.26
CA ILE A 134 -4.34 -17.65 0.63
C ILE A 134 -4.82 -17.05 1.94
N ARG A 135 -3.99 -17.13 3.00
CA ARG A 135 -4.40 -16.78 4.35
C ARG A 135 -3.31 -16.09 5.14
N TRP A 136 -3.68 -14.99 5.77
CA TRP A 136 -2.83 -14.22 6.69
C TRP A 136 -3.49 -14.05 8.04
N ARG A 137 -2.70 -14.17 9.11
CA ARG A 137 -3.11 -13.86 10.47
C ARG A 137 -2.70 -12.44 10.82
N ILE A 138 -3.61 -11.68 11.43
CA ILE A 138 -3.35 -10.35 11.99
C ILE A 138 -3.73 -10.38 13.46
N LYS A 139 -2.74 -10.21 14.34
CA LYS A 139 -2.94 -10.06 15.78
C LYS A 139 -2.42 -8.72 16.24
N TYR A 140 -3.14 -8.09 17.16
CA TYR A 140 -2.68 -6.93 17.90
C TYR A 140 -3.12 -7.01 19.36
N GLU A 141 -2.20 -6.80 20.29
CA GLU A 141 -2.50 -6.65 21.71
C GLU A 141 -1.79 -5.41 22.25
N GLY A 142 -2.56 -4.44 22.74
CA GLY A 142 -2.02 -3.15 23.15
C GLY A 142 -3.08 -2.10 23.38
N LEU A 143 -2.63 -0.85 23.48
CA LEU A 143 -3.51 0.30 23.70
C LEU A 143 -3.90 0.93 22.36
N LEU A 144 -5.17 1.32 22.21
CA LEU A 144 -5.63 2.27 21.20
C LEU A 144 -6.18 3.51 21.88
N LYS A 145 -5.95 4.68 21.28
CA LYS A 145 -6.62 5.92 21.68
C LYS A 145 -7.89 6.12 20.86
N GLN A 146 -8.95 6.51 21.52
CA GLN A 146 -10.20 6.93 20.91
C GLN A 146 -10.14 8.44 20.65
N LEU A 147 -10.07 8.85 19.38
CA LEU A 147 -9.81 10.25 19.02
C LEU A 147 -10.98 11.16 19.37
N ASP A 148 -12.20 10.67 19.17
CA ASP A 148 -13.43 11.45 19.38
C ASP A 148 -13.75 11.70 20.87
N GLU A 149 -13.20 10.89 21.77
CA GLU A 149 -13.38 10.98 23.24
C GLU A 149 -12.11 11.50 23.94
N GLY A 150 -11.51 12.57 23.43
CA GLY A 150 -10.41 13.25 24.11
C GLY A 150 -9.15 12.38 24.27
N ASN A 151 -8.90 11.46 23.34
CA ASN A 151 -7.78 10.51 23.36
C ASN A 151 -7.81 9.49 24.52
N LYS A 152 -8.99 9.09 24.97
CA LYS A 152 -9.15 7.99 25.93
C LYS A 152 -8.43 6.73 25.45
N LEU A 153 -7.59 6.15 26.32
CA LEU A 153 -6.87 4.91 26.03
C LEU A 153 -7.72 3.68 26.37
N LEU A 154 -7.80 2.76 25.43
CA LEU A 154 -8.50 1.49 25.53
C LEU A 154 -7.49 0.36 25.36
N GLN A 155 -7.46 -0.59 26.29
CA GLN A 155 -6.71 -1.83 26.11
C GLN A 155 -7.52 -2.73 25.17
N VAL A 156 -6.88 -3.26 24.14
CA VAL A 156 -7.57 -4.09 23.13
C VAL A 156 -6.79 -5.36 22.79
N LYS A 157 -7.54 -6.36 22.30
CA LYS A 157 -7.00 -7.51 21.59
C LYS A 157 -7.73 -7.68 20.26
N LEU A 158 -6.98 -7.67 19.17
CA LEU A 158 -7.47 -7.91 17.81
C LEU A 158 -6.95 -9.26 17.35
N ASN A 159 -7.84 -10.07 16.78
CA ASN A 159 -7.45 -11.31 16.10
C ASN A 159 -8.29 -11.47 14.82
N LEU A 160 -7.66 -11.24 13.68
CA LEU A 160 -8.29 -11.35 12.36
C LEU A 160 -7.57 -12.38 11.49
N THR A 161 -8.34 -13.02 10.62
CA THR A 161 -7.85 -13.81 9.49
C THR A 161 -8.19 -13.06 8.22
N PHE A 162 -7.20 -12.74 7.39
CA PHE A 162 -7.44 -12.34 6.00
C PHE A 162 -7.44 -13.61 5.14
N ASN A 163 -8.51 -13.84 4.37
CA ASN A 163 -8.56 -14.89 3.34
C ASN A 163 -8.73 -14.23 1.97
N SER A 164 -7.87 -14.57 1.02
CA SER A 164 -7.96 -14.03 -0.34
C SER A 164 -9.18 -14.60 -1.09
N THR A 165 -9.79 -13.78 -1.95
CA THR A 165 -10.93 -14.20 -2.79
C THR A 165 -10.50 -14.60 -4.20
N GLY A 166 -9.23 -14.41 -4.57
CA GLY A 166 -8.73 -14.79 -5.87
C GLY A 166 -7.27 -14.43 -6.08
N LYS A 167 -6.95 -14.09 -7.33
CA LYS A 167 -5.60 -13.71 -7.76
C LYS A 167 -5.15 -12.41 -7.07
N TYR A 168 -3.94 -11.97 -7.42
CA TYR A 168 -3.39 -10.68 -7.01
C TYR A 168 -3.20 -9.77 -8.21
N PHE A 169 -3.23 -8.47 -7.98
CA PHE A 169 -2.90 -7.42 -8.93
C PHE A 169 -1.46 -6.98 -8.71
N ASN A 170 -0.59 -7.22 -9.69
CA ASN A 170 0.81 -6.80 -9.65
C ASN A 170 0.99 -5.49 -10.41
N TYR A 171 1.39 -4.43 -9.73
CA TYR A 171 1.51 -3.10 -10.33
C TYR A 171 2.59 -3.00 -11.40
N ASN A 172 3.59 -3.88 -11.42
CA ASN A 172 4.62 -3.89 -12.47
C ASN A 172 4.15 -4.61 -13.75
N ARG A 173 3.05 -5.38 -13.69
CA ARG A 173 2.61 -6.26 -14.79
C ARG A 173 1.20 -5.96 -15.28
N ASP A 174 0.28 -5.69 -14.37
CA ASP A 174 -1.17 -5.76 -14.62
C ASP A 174 -1.80 -4.38 -14.90
N LEU A 175 -1.02 -3.30 -14.82
CA LEU A 175 -1.47 -1.97 -15.20
C LEU A 175 -1.85 -1.90 -16.68
N SER A 176 -2.88 -1.10 -16.99
CA SER A 176 -3.26 -0.86 -18.38
C SER A 176 -2.19 -0.03 -19.10
N LEU A 177 -1.83 -0.45 -20.30
CA LEU A 177 -0.95 0.33 -21.17
C LEU A 177 -1.55 1.69 -21.51
N ALA A 178 -2.88 1.85 -21.47
CA ALA A 178 -3.54 3.11 -21.75
C ALA A 178 -3.20 4.18 -20.71
N VAL A 179 -3.25 3.83 -19.41
CA VAL A 179 -2.90 4.79 -18.35
C VAL A 179 -1.40 5.07 -18.30
N ILE A 180 -0.57 4.08 -18.60
CA ILE A 180 0.89 4.28 -18.72
C ILE A 180 1.19 5.24 -19.88
N ALA A 181 0.62 5.00 -21.06
CA ALA A 181 0.82 5.86 -22.23
C ALA A 181 0.32 7.29 -22.00
N ASP A 182 -0.86 7.47 -21.41
CA ASP A 182 -1.38 8.80 -21.04
C ASP A 182 -0.44 9.51 -20.05
N SER A 183 0.08 8.80 -19.05
CA SER A 183 1.00 9.38 -18.07
C SER A 183 2.31 9.83 -18.71
N LEU A 184 2.88 9.02 -19.61
CA LEU A 184 4.12 9.36 -20.32
C LEU A 184 3.92 10.50 -21.33
N ALA A 185 2.75 10.58 -21.96
CA ALA A 185 2.44 11.60 -22.95
C ALA A 185 2.29 13.01 -22.36
N ARG A 186 2.09 13.12 -21.04
CA ARG A 186 1.96 14.40 -20.32
C ARG A 186 3.29 15.07 -19.98
N GLU A 187 4.39 14.33 -20.09
CA GLU A 187 5.69 14.77 -19.58
C GLU A 187 6.51 15.47 -20.64
N ALA A 188 7.41 16.36 -20.21
CA ALA A 188 8.35 16.99 -21.10
C ALA A 188 9.43 15.98 -21.53
N TRP A 189 9.53 15.74 -22.84
CA TRP A 189 10.52 14.83 -23.41
C TRP A 189 11.89 15.52 -23.50
N ASN A 190 12.67 15.39 -22.42
CA ASN A 190 14.05 15.84 -22.33
C ASN A 190 15.02 14.65 -22.14
N GLU A 191 16.33 14.93 -22.16
CA GLU A 191 17.37 13.91 -22.00
C GLU A 191 17.28 13.15 -20.67
N GLY A 192 16.88 13.84 -19.59
CA GLY A 192 16.68 13.23 -18.28
C GLY A 192 15.54 12.20 -18.30
N PHE A 193 14.40 12.57 -18.86
CA PHE A 193 13.26 11.66 -19.03
C PHE A 193 13.61 10.45 -19.90
N TYR A 194 14.30 10.70 -21.02
CA TYR A 194 14.73 9.64 -21.93
C TYR A 194 15.72 8.66 -21.25
N THR A 195 16.63 9.19 -20.44
CA THR A 195 17.57 8.39 -19.64
C THR A 195 16.85 7.57 -18.58
N MET A 196 15.83 8.13 -17.92
CA MET A 196 14.98 7.40 -16.98
C MET A 196 14.26 6.24 -17.68
N LEU A 197 13.65 6.47 -18.84
CA LEU A 197 12.94 5.43 -19.61
C LEU A 197 13.86 4.26 -19.98
N LYS A 198 15.12 4.53 -20.36
CA LYS A 198 16.12 3.48 -20.64
C LYS A 198 16.48 2.62 -19.43
N ASN A 199 16.23 3.11 -18.22
CA ASN A 199 16.58 2.44 -16.98
C ASN A 199 15.35 1.96 -16.19
N VAL A 200 14.14 2.08 -16.73
CA VAL A 200 12.89 1.74 -16.03
C VAL A 200 12.88 0.28 -15.54
N ASP A 201 13.41 -0.65 -16.33
CA ASP A 201 13.50 -2.07 -15.94
C ASP A 201 14.35 -2.26 -14.68
N LYS A 202 15.44 -1.51 -14.53
CA LYS A 202 16.30 -1.56 -13.34
C LYS A 202 15.58 -1.00 -12.12
N VAL A 203 14.77 0.05 -12.31
CA VAL A 203 13.95 0.63 -11.22
C VAL A 203 12.88 -0.37 -10.78
N LEU A 204 12.18 -0.98 -11.73
CA LEU A 204 11.11 -1.95 -11.45
C LEU A 204 11.64 -3.24 -10.82
N GLN A 205 12.86 -3.68 -11.17
CA GLN A 205 13.48 -4.87 -10.55
C GLN A 205 13.80 -4.67 -9.06
N LYS A 206 14.00 -3.43 -8.61
CA LYS A 206 14.30 -3.11 -7.21
C LYS A 206 13.07 -2.98 -6.32
N ARG A 207 11.86 -3.09 -6.90
CA ARG A 207 10.60 -2.85 -6.18
C ARG A 207 9.52 -3.79 -6.66
N LEU A 208 8.91 -4.49 -5.71
CA LEU A 208 7.72 -5.29 -5.97
C LEU A 208 6.56 -4.70 -5.16
N HIS A 209 5.39 -4.64 -5.79
CA HIS A 209 4.17 -4.15 -5.19
C HIS A 209 2.99 -4.88 -5.80
N TYR A 210 2.18 -5.50 -4.95
CA TYR A 210 0.96 -6.17 -5.36
C TYR A 210 -0.10 -6.08 -4.27
N GLU A 211 -1.33 -6.17 -4.75
CA GLU A 211 -2.51 -6.19 -3.92
C GLU A 211 -3.31 -7.46 -4.14
N GLN A 212 -3.96 -7.93 -3.10
CA GLN A 212 -4.83 -9.09 -3.15
C GLN A 212 -6.11 -8.80 -2.38
N ASN A 213 -7.25 -8.83 -3.06
CA ASN A 213 -8.57 -8.73 -2.46
C ASN A 213 -8.92 -9.97 -1.65
N GLY A 214 -9.73 -9.75 -0.62
CA GLY A 214 -10.17 -10.80 0.28
C GLY A 214 -11.11 -10.31 1.35
N GLN A 215 -11.28 -11.14 2.37
CA GLN A 215 -12.11 -10.85 3.53
C GLN A 215 -11.31 -10.99 4.82
N LEU A 216 -11.46 -10.02 5.71
CA LEU A 216 -10.99 -10.07 7.09
C LEU A 216 -12.12 -10.54 8.00
N THR A 217 -11.89 -11.63 8.74
CA THR A 217 -12.84 -12.17 9.71
C THR A 217 -12.21 -12.39 11.07
N GLY A 218 -12.92 -12.05 12.14
CA GLY A 218 -12.46 -12.26 13.51
C GLY A 218 -13.15 -11.31 14.49
N SER A 219 -12.41 -10.83 15.48
CA SER A 219 -12.98 -9.95 16.51
C SER A 219 -11.98 -8.95 17.09
N LEU A 220 -12.55 -7.88 17.65
CA LEU A 220 -11.89 -6.95 18.55
C LEU A 220 -12.49 -7.11 19.95
N GLU A 221 -11.62 -7.36 20.93
CA GLU A 221 -11.94 -7.31 22.34
C GLU A 221 -11.45 -5.97 22.92
N ILE A 222 -12.30 -5.29 23.69
CA ILE A 222 -12.00 -4.03 24.37
C ILE A 222 -12.10 -4.26 25.87
N TYR A 223 -11.10 -3.77 26.60
CA TYR A 223 -10.94 -3.97 28.03
C TYR A 223 -10.95 -2.61 28.76
N GLU A 224 -11.72 -2.50 29.85
CA GLU A 224 -11.75 -1.31 30.72
C GLU A 224 -10.54 -1.28 31.67
N LYS A 225 -10.11 -2.46 32.13
CA LYS A 225 -8.90 -2.76 32.91
C LYS A 225 -8.35 -4.10 32.41
N ILE A 226 -7.11 -4.45 32.77
CA ILE A 226 -6.37 -5.63 32.26
C ILE A 226 -7.24 -6.92 32.20
N ASP A 227 -8.15 -7.12 33.16
CA ASP A 227 -8.91 -8.38 33.29
C ASP A 227 -10.43 -8.28 33.04
N LYS A 228 -10.97 -7.11 32.68
CA LYS A 228 -12.42 -6.93 32.50
C LYS A 228 -12.77 -6.60 31.05
N LEU A 229 -13.25 -7.61 30.33
CA LEU A 229 -13.80 -7.47 28.98
C LEU A 229 -15.04 -6.57 29.03
N PHE A 230 -14.97 -5.46 28.30
CA PHE A 230 -16.01 -4.45 28.20
C PHE A 230 -16.79 -4.58 26.88
N GLY A 231 -16.11 -4.91 25.79
CA GLY A 231 -16.72 -5.07 24.48
C GLY A 231 -16.10 -6.22 23.70
N HIS A 232 -16.93 -6.96 22.96
CA HIS A 232 -16.49 -7.96 21.99
C HIS A 232 -17.21 -7.68 20.66
N ILE A 233 -16.46 -7.20 19.68
CA ILE A 233 -16.99 -6.71 18.41
C ILE A 233 -16.58 -7.69 17.32
N PRO A 234 -17.51 -8.47 16.75
CA PRO A 234 -17.22 -9.29 15.59
C PRO A 234 -16.92 -8.38 14.38
N LEU A 235 -15.90 -8.74 13.62
CA LEU A 235 -15.46 -8.03 12.43
C LEU A 235 -15.50 -8.97 11.24
N THR A 236 -16.28 -8.59 10.24
CA THR A 236 -16.31 -9.20 8.90
C THR A 236 -16.25 -8.06 7.91
N LEU A 237 -15.09 -7.88 7.27
CA LEU A 237 -14.76 -6.75 6.42
C LEU A 237 -14.29 -7.25 5.05
N SER A 238 -14.79 -6.66 3.97
CA SER A 238 -14.22 -6.84 2.64
C SER A 238 -13.06 -5.89 2.49
N GLY A 239 -11.94 -6.38 1.96
CA GLY A 239 -10.70 -5.61 1.93
C GLY A 239 -9.72 -6.06 0.87
N PHE A 240 -8.54 -5.47 0.91
CA PHE A 240 -7.36 -6.03 0.27
C PHE A 240 -6.19 -6.05 1.25
N ARG A 241 -5.21 -6.87 0.90
CA ARG A 241 -3.86 -6.87 1.45
C ARG A 241 -2.91 -6.36 0.39
N ASP A 242 -2.10 -5.38 0.74
CA ASP A 242 -1.00 -4.87 -0.06
C ASP A 242 0.33 -5.36 0.55
N HIS A 243 1.24 -5.82 -0.30
CA HIS A 243 2.61 -6.15 0.08
C HIS A 243 3.57 -5.46 -0.89
N SER A 244 4.41 -4.57 -0.34
CA SER A 244 5.39 -3.82 -1.12
C SER A 244 6.76 -3.85 -0.46
N PHE A 245 7.77 -4.22 -1.21
CA PHE A 245 9.15 -4.30 -0.73
C PHE A 245 10.15 -3.93 -1.82
N GLY A 246 11.34 -3.53 -1.39
CA GLY A 246 12.40 -3.10 -2.30
C GLY A 246 13.57 -2.43 -1.58
N THR A 247 14.56 -1.97 -2.36
CA THR A 247 15.83 -1.47 -1.81
C THR A 247 15.90 0.06 -1.67
N GLU A 248 15.08 0.79 -2.43
CA GLU A 248 15.23 2.25 -2.62
C GLU A 248 13.90 3.00 -2.47
N ARG A 249 13.23 2.91 -1.31
CA ARG A 249 12.03 3.73 -1.05
C ARG A 249 12.38 5.09 -0.48
N CYS A 250 12.08 6.14 -1.24
CA CYS A 250 12.37 7.51 -0.90
C CYS A 250 11.08 8.34 -0.92
N LEU A 251 10.44 8.51 0.25
CA LEU A 251 9.18 9.28 0.35
C LEU A 251 9.39 10.76 0.00
N SER A 252 10.60 11.28 0.18
CA SER A 252 10.99 12.63 -0.18
C SER A 252 10.89 12.94 -1.67
N THR A 253 10.84 11.91 -2.51
CA THR A 253 10.69 12.04 -3.96
C THR A 253 9.24 12.15 -4.42
N ILE A 254 8.28 11.84 -3.55
CA ILE A 254 6.86 11.93 -3.88
C ILE A 254 6.41 13.35 -3.57
N ASN A 255 5.98 14.06 -4.62
CA ASN A 255 5.36 15.38 -4.43
C ASN A 255 3.98 15.20 -3.80
N ARG A 256 3.21 14.27 -4.34
CA ARG A 256 1.83 14.02 -3.93
C ARG A 256 1.30 12.68 -4.40
N TYR A 257 0.42 12.05 -3.64
CA TYR A 257 -0.49 11.04 -4.22
C TYR A 257 -1.88 11.13 -3.62
N VAL A 258 -2.85 10.60 -4.36
CA VAL A 258 -4.16 10.23 -3.85
C VAL A 258 -4.37 8.74 -4.12
N TYR A 259 -4.81 8.01 -3.11
CA TYR A 259 -5.12 6.59 -3.21
C TYR A 259 -6.52 6.36 -2.62
N VAL A 260 -7.40 5.74 -3.40
CA VAL A 260 -8.81 5.56 -3.08
C VAL A 260 -9.12 4.07 -3.08
N ALA A 261 -9.54 3.55 -1.93
CA ALA A 261 -9.94 2.15 -1.75
C ALA A 261 -11.40 2.07 -1.33
N LEU A 262 -12.26 1.51 -2.17
CA LEU A 262 -13.70 1.44 -1.98
C LEU A 262 -14.20 0.00 -2.04
N PHE A 263 -15.09 -0.37 -1.13
CA PHE A 263 -15.67 -1.70 -0.98
C PHE A 263 -17.20 -1.60 -1.01
N LEU A 264 -17.81 -2.29 -1.96
CA LEU A 264 -19.24 -2.17 -2.28
C LEU A 264 -20.06 -3.31 -1.69
N GLU A 265 -21.35 -3.05 -1.50
CA GLU A 265 -22.32 -4.01 -0.95
C GLU A 265 -22.51 -5.28 -1.79
N ASP A 266 -22.18 -5.25 -3.09
CA ASP A 266 -22.24 -6.41 -3.98
C ASP A 266 -20.99 -7.29 -3.92
N GLY A 267 -20.04 -6.95 -3.04
CA GLY A 267 -18.77 -7.65 -2.85
C GLY A 267 -17.67 -7.21 -3.81
N SER A 268 -17.95 -6.33 -4.78
CA SER A 268 -16.91 -5.76 -5.62
C SER A 268 -16.14 -4.65 -4.90
N SER A 269 -14.96 -4.32 -5.41
CA SER A 269 -14.13 -3.25 -4.88
C SER A 269 -13.45 -2.46 -5.99
N MET A 270 -12.99 -1.27 -5.64
CA MET A 270 -12.28 -0.38 -6.54
C MET A 270 -11.08 0.21 -5.82
N VAL A 271 -9.93 0.17 -6.49
CA VAL A 271 -8.73 0.89 -6.11
C VAL A 271 -8.37 1.87 -7.22
N VAL A 272 -8.13 3.13 -6.85
CA VAL A 272 -7.66 4.18 -7.78
C VAL A 272 -6.54 4.96 -7.11
N GLY A 273 -5.35 4.93 -7.70
CA GLY A 273 -4.20 5.74 -7.32
C GLY A 273 -3.89 6.79 -8.38
N ILE A 274 -3.57 8.01 -7.95
CA ILE A 274 -2.99 9.05 -8.81
C ILE A 274 -1.74 9.58 -8.12
N LEU A 275 -0.59 9.47 -8.77
CA LEU A 275 0.71 9.80 -8.20
C LEU A 275 1.37 10.94 -8.98
N SER A 276 1.93 11.90 -8.24
CA SER A 276 2.86 12.90 -8.72
C SER A 276 4.22 12.62 -8.08
N GLN A 277 5.13 12.07 -8.87
CA GLN A 277 6.47 11.72 -8.46
C GLN A 277 7.50 12.30 -9.44
N PRO A 278 7.88 13.58 -9.24
CA PRO A 278 8.79 14.29 -10.13
C PRO A 278 10.15 13.61 -10.32
N SER A 279 10.64 12.84 -9.34
CA SER A 279 11.91 12.09 -9.47
C SER A 279 11.88 11.01 -10.55
N PHE A 280 10.70 10.54 -10.93
CA PHE A 280 10.50 9.65 -12.09
C PHE A 280 9.94 10.39 -13.29
N PHE A 281 9.94 11.73 -13.26
CA PHE A 281 9.33 12.59 -14.28
C PHE A 281 7.88 12.20 -14.55
N LEU A 282 7.11 11.86 -13.50
CA LEU A 282 5.69 11.55 -13.63
C LEU A 282 4.88 12.56 -12.81
N SER A 283 4.30 13.53 -13.49
CA SER A 283 3.43 14.54 -12.91
C SER A 283 2.05 13.99 -12.52
N SER A 284 1.55 12.98 -13.25
CA SER A 284 0.27 12.31 -13.03
C SER A 284 0.29 10.87 -13.56
N LEU A 285 0.75 9.92 -12.75
CA LEU A 285 0.58 8.49 -13.00
C LEU A 285 -0.74 7.99 -12.40
N LYS A 286 -1.66 7.53 -13.25
CA LYS A 286 -2.94 6.93 -12.82
C LYS A 286 -2.81 5.41 -12.79
N VAL A 287 -3.23 4.77 -11.70
CA VAL A 287 -3.14 3.32 -11.48
C VAL A 287 -4.39 2.80 -10.76
N GLY A 288 -4.59 1.50 -10.82
CA GLY A 288 -5.64 0.83 -10.05
C GLY A 288 -6.49 -0.11 -10.89
N TYR A 289 -7.58 -0.58 -10.29
CA TYR A 289 -8.42 -1.63 -10.82
C TYR A 289 -9.82 -1.60 -10.20
N ILE A 290 -10.74 -2.32 -10.85
CA ILE A 290 -11.97 -2.81 -10.26
C ILE A 290 -11.81 -4.31 -10.05
N CYS A 291 -12.11 -4.82 -8.86
CA CYS A 291 -12.07 -6.24 -8.55
C CYS A 291 -13.49 -6.75 -8.29
N SER A 292 -13.87 -7.82 -8.99
CA SER A 292 -15.17 -8.47 -8.78
C SER A 292 -15.23 -9.18 -7.42
N LYS A 293 -16.43 -9.56 -6.98
CA LYS A 293 -16.61 -10.40 -5.79
C LYS A 293 -15.88 -11.75 -5.88
N ASP A 294 -15.65 -12.23 -7.11
CA ASP A 294 -15.01 -13.51 -7.42
C ASP A 294 -13.48 -13.36 -7.59
N GLY A 295 -12.92 -12.17 -7.34
CA GLY A 295 -11.48 -11.93 -7.36
C GLY A 295 -10.91 -11.66 -8.76
N ASP A 296 -11.73 -11.25 -9.73
CA ASP A 296 -11.29 -10.88 -11.07
C ASP A 296 -10.96 -9.40 -11.16
N TYR A 297 -9.70 -9.09 -11.49
CA TYR A 297 -9.21 -7.72 -11.63
C TYR A 297 -9.39 -7.19 -13.04
N LYS A 298 -9.88 -5.97 -13.12
CA LYS A 298 -10.01 -5.19 -14.35
C LYS A 298 -9.23 -3.89 -14.17
N PRO A 299 -8.03 -3.74 -14.77
CA PRO A 299 -7.25 -2.52 -14.63
C PRO A 299 -8.03 -1.33 -15.18
N ILE A 300 -7.85 -0.17 -14.56
CA ILE A 300 -8.41 1.06 -15.09
C ILE A 300 -7.69 1.44 -16.38
N THR A 301 -8.43 1.94 -17.36
CA THR A 301 -7.92 2.38 -18.67
C THR A 301 -7.85 3.90 -18.76
N ALA A 302 -8.67 4.60 -17.98
CA ALA A 302 -8.64 6.05 -17.81
C ALA A 302 -9.34 6.44 -16.49
N CYS A 303 -9.09 7.66 -16.04
CA CYS A 303 -9.80 8.27 -14.90
C CYS A 303 -9.73 9.79 -15.05
N ASN A 304 -10.82 10.51 -14.77
CA ASN A 304 -10.85 11.97 -14.83
C ASN A 304 -10.55 12.66 -13.48
N PHE A 305 -10.11 11.90 -12.48
CA PHE A 305 -9.61 12.45 -11.23
C PHE A 305 -8.23 13.09 -11.46
N GLU A 306 -8.17 14.40 -11.29
CA GLU A 306 -6.96 15.18 -11.49
C GLU A 306 -6.46 15.76 -10.16
N LEU A 307 -5.18 15.57 -9.85
CA LEU A 307 -4.60 15.98 -8.56
C LEU A 307 -4.84 17.47 -8.30
N TYR A 308 -4.57 18.34 -9.27
CA TYR A 308 -4.76 19.80 -9.13
C TYR A 308 -6.21 20.19 -8.77
N SER A 309 -7.20 19.39 -9.19
CA SER A 309 -8.61 19.65 -8.87
C SER A 309 -9.00 19.22 -7.45
N TYR A 310 -8.32 18.23 -6.88
CA TYR A 310 -8.74 17.57 -5.65
C TYR A 310 -7.74 17.73 -4.51
N GLY A 311 -7.64 18.92 -3.91
CA GLY A 311 -6.86 19.14 -2.67
C GLY A 311 -5.42 19.61 -2.88
N GLU A 312 -5.12 20.24 -4.02
CA GLU A 312 -3.79 20.77 -4.36
C GLU A 312 -3.13 21.59 -3.23
N LYS A 313 -3.92 22.34 -2.45
CA LYS A 313 -3.45 23.21 -1.36
C LYS A 313 -3.17 22.48 -0.04
N GLY A 314 -2.89 21.17 -0.07
CA GLY A 314 -2.57 20.40 1.15
C GLY A 314 -3.77 20.04 2.03
N THR A 315 -4.99 20.30 1.57
CA THR A 315 -6.23 19.98 2.27
C THR A 315 -7.10 19.09 1.38
N PRO A 316 -7.29 17.82 1.75
CA PRO A 316 -8.18 16.93 1.01
C PRO A 316 -9.64 17.43 0.99
N PRO A 317 -10.37 17.24 -0.12
CA PRO A 317 -11.79 17.59 -0.18
C PRO A 317 -12.63 16.72 0.76
N ARG A 318 -13.86 17.16 1.07
CA ARG A 318 -14.85 16.35 1.82
C ARG A 318 -15.84 15.59 0.95
N HIS A 319 -15.97 16.00 -0.31
CA HIS A 319 -16.81 15.37 -1.32
C HIS A 319 -16.03 15.26 -2.61
N GLN A 320 -16.08 14.10 -3.26
CA GLN A 320 -15.41 13.87 -4.54
C GLN A 320 -16.36 13.15 -5.48
N ASN A 321 -16.36 13.56 -6.75
CA ASN A 321 -17.10 12.85 -7.79
C ASN A 321 -16.24 12.75 -9.05
N PHE A 322 -16.03 11.55 -9.55
CA PHE A 322 -15.17 11.33 -10.71
C PHE A 322 -15.60 10.07 -11.46
N ILE A 323 -15.08 9.90 -12.67
CA ILE A 323 -15.37 8.76 -13.53
C ILE A 323 -14.08 7.95 -13.71
N VAL A 324 -14.21 6.64 -13.52
CA VAL A 324 -13.17 5.65 -13.78
C VAL A 324 -13.63 4.79 -14.94
N TYR A 325 -12.71 4.46 -15.85
CA TYR A 325 -13.00 3.63 -17.02
C TYR A 325 -12.23 2.32 -16.91
N THR A 326 -12.86 1.21 -17.30
CA THR A 326 -12.19 -0.04 -17.65
C THR A 326 -12.43 -0.35 -19.12
N VAL A 327 -11.90 -1.47 -19.60
CA VAL A 327 -12.20 -1.98 -20.96
C VAL A 327 -13.69 -2.30 -21.17
N ASP A 328 -14.43 -2.57 -20.10
CA ASP A 328 -15.81 -3.05 -20.20
C ASP A 328 -16.85 -1.95 -20.01
N LYS A 329 -16.59 -1.00 -19.11
CA LYS A 329 -17.56 0.05 -18.72
C LYS A 329 -16.91 1.19 -17.94
N ASP A 330 -17.70 2.22 -17.72
CA ASP A 330 -17.41 3.36 -16.87
C ASP A 330 -18.08 3.24 -15.49
N TYR A 331 -17.49 3.94 -14.53
CA TYR A 331 -17.89 3.95 -13.13
C TYR A 331 -17.93 5.39 -12.64
N PHE A 332 -19.13 5.91 -12.39
CA PHE A 332 -19.32 7.18 -11.71
C PHE A 332 -19.20 6.96 -10.21
N VAL A 333 -18.12 7.51 -9.64
CA VAL A 333 -17.74 7.38 -8.24
C VAL A 333 -18.16 8.63 -7.49
N GLN A 334 -18.84 8.45 -6.37
CA GLN A 334 -19.23 9.52 -5.44
C GLN A 334 -18.72 9.18 -4.05
N ILE A 335 -18.01 10.10 -3.41
CA ILE A 335 -17.41 9.90 -2.09
C ILE A 335 -17.85 11.01 -1.15
N LYS A 336 -18.23 10.62 0.07
CA LYS A 336 -18.53 11.52 1.18
C LYS A 336 -17.66 11.14 2.38
N VAL A 337 -16.83 12.09 2.83
CA VAL A 337 -15.96 11.93 3.98
C VAL A 337 -16.77 11.96 5.27
N GLN A 338 -16.68 10.88 6.05
CA GLN A 338 -17.30 10.77 7.37
C GLN A 338 -16.35 11.30 8.44
N ASP A 339 -15.07 10.93 8.34
CA ASP A 339 -14.03 11.33 9.28
C ASP A 339 -12.66 11.39 8.58
N SER A 340 -11.70 12.09 9.18
CA SER A 340 -10.35 12.27 8.65
C SER A 340 -9.34 12.46 9.77
N THR A 341 -8.21 11.78 9.64
CA THR A 341 -7.06 11.93 10.54
C THR A 341 -5.79 12.17 9.73
N GLU A 342 -4.76 12.72 10.36
CA GLU A 342 -3.43 12.86 9.77
C GLU A 342 -2.40 11.95 10.44
N ARG A 343 -1.43 11.51 9.65
CA ARG A 343 -0.21 10.84 10.11
C ARG A 343 0.97 11.32 9.30
N TYR A 344 2.17 11.15 9.84
CA TYR A 344 3.41 11.43 9.14
C TYR A 344 4.16 10.14 8.85
N ALA A 345 4.67 10.03 7.63
CA ALA A 345 5.47 8.90 7.19
C ALA A 345 6.89 9.33 6.85
N GLY A 346 7.83 8.44 7.16
CA GLY A 346 9.26 8.68 7.02
C GLY A 346 9.93 9.11 8.32
N GLY A 347 11.26 8.98 8.37
CA GLY A 347 12.04 9.16 9.60
C GLY A 347 12.04 10.61 10.09
N ASN A 348 12.03 11.55 9.14
CA ASN A 348 11.96 12.98 9.40
C ASN A 348 10.60 13.59 8.98
N TRP A 349 9.54 12.77 8.96
CA TRP A 349 8.20 13.19 8.52
C TRP A 349 8.20 13.82 7.12
N GLU A 350 8.84 13.15 6.17
CA GLU A 350 8.99 13.58 4.77
C GLU A 350 7.64 13.67 4.03
N ALA A 351 6.64 12.96 4.54
CA ALA A 351 5.29 12.90 3.99
C ALA A 351 4.23 13.11 5.07
N LYS A 352 3.29 14.01 4.79
CA LYS A 352 2.05 14.18 5.56
C LYS A 352 0.93 13.45 4.83
N ILE A 353 0.24 12.55 5.52
CA ILE A 353 -0.81 11.72 4.94
C ILE A 353 -2.11 11.97 5.69
N TYR A 354 -3.16 12.29 4.95
CA TYR A 354 -4.52 12.29 5.49
C TYR A 354 -5.20 10.98 5.13
N ASN A 355 -5.67 10.28 6.15
CA ASN A 355 -6.52 9.11 6.01
C ASN A 355 -7.96 9.56 6.21
N GLN A 356 -8.76 9.55 5.15
CA GLN A 356 -10.19 9.84 5.23
C GLN A 356 -10.99 8.54 5.22
N PHE A 357 -11.95 8.45 6.13
CA PHE A 357 -12.89 7.34 6.25
C PHE A 357 -14.19 7.74 5.58
N VAL A 358 -14.59 6.99 4.55
CA VAL A 358 -15.60 7.47 3.61
C VAL A 358 -16.78 6.51 3.47
N ALA A 359 -17.94 7.09 3.17
CA ALA A 359 -19.04 6.41 2.51
C ALA A 359 -18.97 6.73 1.01
N CYS A 360 -19.37 5.80 0.16
CA CYS A 360 -19.34 5.98 -1.28
C CYS A 360 -20.59 5.43 -1.98
N CYS A 361 -20.77 5.87 -3.22
CA CYS A 361 -21.71 5.31 -4.16
C CYS A 361 -21.01 5.17 -5.52
N ILE A 362 -21.07 3.99 -6.14
CA ILE A 362 -20.53 3.75 -7.49
C ILE A 362 -21.65 3.22 -8.37
N ASN A 363 -22.01 3.96 -9.42
CA ASN A 363 -23.12 3.62 -10.32
C ASN A 363 -24.42 3.22 -9.56
N GLY A 364 -24.73 3.94 -8.48
CA GLY A 364 -25.91 3.68 -7.64
C GLY A 364 -25.73 2.62 -6.55
N ARG A 365 -24.60 1.89 -6.51
CA ARG A 365 -24.31 0.89 -5.47
C ARG A 365 -23.60 1.51 -4.29
N HIS A 366 -24.04 1.20 -3.08
CA HIS A 366 -23.47 1.78 -1.87
C HIS A 366 -22.26 1.02 -1.37
N GLY A 367 -21.39 1.73 -0.66
CA GLY A 367 -20.21 1.15 -0.04
C GLY A 367 -19.51 2.07 0.93
N HIS A 368 -18.38 1.58 1.41
CA HIS A 368 -17.51 2.27 2.34
C HIS A 368 -16.06 2.11 1.90
N GLY A 369 -15.19 2.97 2.40
CA GLY A 369 -13.79 2.89 2.02
C GLY A 369 -12.90 3.81 2.81
N ILE A 370 -11.66 3.87 2.35
CA ILE A 370 -10.61 4.72 2.89
C ILE A 370 -9.94 5.41 1.71
N THR A 371 -9.65 6.70 1.88
CA THR A 371 -8.80 7.42 0.94
C THR A 371 -7.55 7.94 1.65
N GLU A 372 -6.40 7.79 1.04
CA GLU A 372 -5.14 8.37 1.49
C GLU A 372 -4.74 9.53 0.59
N TYR A 373 -4.48 10.69 1.18
CA TYR A 373 -3.91 11.84 0.48
C TYR A 373 -2.54 12.13 1.07
N LEU A 374 -1.48 11.82 0.32
CA LEU A 374 -0.11 12.16 0.70
C LEU A 374 0.28 13.51 0.10
N TYR A 375 0.88 14.35 0.93
CA TYR A 375 1.56 15.58 0.54
C TYR A 375 3.00 15.53 1.01
N ARG A 376 3.93 16.01 0.18
CA ARG A 376 5.32 16.26 0.61
C ARG A 376 5.32 17.20 1.80
N HIS A 377 6.03 16.82 2.86
CA HIS A 377 6.20 17.62 4.06
C HIS A 377 7.68 18.01 4.23
N LYS A 378 7.90 19.28 4.56
CA LYS A 378 9.23 19.90 4.70
C LYS A 378 9.52 20.44 6.11
N GLY A 379 8.58 20.27 7.05
CA GLY A 379 8.70 20.80 8.41
C GLY A 379 9.61 19.97 9.33
N GLY A 380 10.02 18.77 8.92
CA GLY A 380 10.78 17.84 9.75
C GLY A 380 9.94 17.15 10.83
N ARG A 381 10.54 16.22 11.56
CA ARG A 381 9.95 15.59 12.74
C ARG A 381 10.27 16.44 13.99
N PRO A 382 9.27 16.83 14.80
CA PRO A 382 9.47 17.73 15.92
C PRO A 382 10.29 17.11 17.06
N GLU A 383 10.85 17.96 17.92
CA GLU A 383 11.68 17.54 19.06
C GLU A 383 10.88 16.66 20.03
N GLU A 384 9.61 16.99 20.28
CA GLU A 384 8.73 16.23 21.16
C GLU A 384 8.42 14.82 20.63
N ALA A 385 8.57 14.57 19.33
CA ALA A 385 8.43 13.24 18.76
C ALA A 385 9.77 12.47 18.76
N SER A 386 10.90 13.17 18.65
CA SER A 386 12.23 12.60 18.45
C SER A 386 13.12 12.56 19.71
N TYR A 387 12.75 13.23 20.81
CA TYR A 387 13.57 13.31 22.03
C TYR A 387 13.91 11.93 22.60
N SER A 388 13.00 10.97 22.47
CA SER A 388 13.16 9.60 22.97
C SER A 388 13.85 8.66 21.97
N ASP A 389 14.27 9.17 20.81
CA ASP A 389 14.92 8.33 19.81
C ASP A 389 16.27 7.82 20.32
N PRO A 390 16.58 6.52 20.10
CA PRO A 390 17.87 5.97 20.46
C PRO A 390 19.03 6.66 19.73
N GLU A 391 20.17 6.81 20.41
CA GLU A 391 21.38 7.40 19.82
C GLU A 391 21.87 6.66 18.56
N TRP A 392 21.64 5.36 18.46
CA TRP A 392 21.98 4.60 17.27
C TRP A 392 21.10 4.99 16.07
N TYR A 393 19.83 5.32 16.29
CA TYR A 393 18.92 5.73 15.23
C TYR A 393 19.29 7.11 14.70
N LYS A 394 19.66 8.03 15.58
CA LYS A 394 20.16 9.36 15.19
C LYS A 394 21.36 9.26 14.22
N ARG A 395 22.25 8.28 14.41
CA ARG A 395 23.35 7.99 13.48
C ARG A 395 22.87 7.42 12.14
N VAL A 396 21.87 6.55 12.14
CA VAL A 396 21.23 6.03 10.91
C VAL A 396 20.64 7.19 10.11
N ARG A 397 19.85 8.05 10.77
CA ARG A 397 19.19 9.18 10.10
C ARG A 397 20.20 10.12 9.44
N LYS A 398 21.29 10.46 10.14
CA LYS A 398 22.36 11.26 9.54
C LYS A 398 22.91 10.66 8.24
N SER A 399 23.12 9.35 8.20
CA SER A 399 23.59 8.67 6.98
C SER A 399 22.54 8.66 5.87
N GLU A 400 21.25 8.59 6.20
CA GLU A 400 20.17 8.70 5.20
C GLU A 400 20.06 10.12 4.63
N ASP A 401 20.23 11.15 5.47
CA ASP A 401 20.27 12.56 5.04
C ASP A 401 21.43 12.80 4.05
N ASP A 402 22.63 12.30 4.36
CA ASP A 402 23.81 12.42 3.49
C ASP A 402 23.57 11.79 2.10
N ILE A 403 22.82 10.68 2.03
CA ILE A 403 22.46 10.02 0.76
C ILE A 403 21.39 10.82 0.01
N GLU A 404 20.37 11.34 0.70
CA GLU A 404 19.33 12.16 0.07
C GLU A 404 19.89 13.46 -0.51
N ASP A 405 20.84 14.10 0.19
CA ASP A 405 21.54 15.29 -0.31
C ASP A 405 22.38 14.97 -1.56
N PHE A 406 23.04 13.81 -1.59
CA PHE A 406 23.77 13.35 -2.78
C PHE A 406 22.82 13.13 -3.98
N ASP A 407 21.72 12.38 -3.77
CA ASP A 407 20.71 12.09 -4.80
C ASP A 407 20.11 13.40 -5.36
N HIS A 408 19.82 14.37 -4.49
CA HIS A 408 19.28 15.67 -4.89
C HIS A 408 20.28 16.51 -5.70
N ASN A 409 21.56 16.49 -5.33
CA ASN A 409 22.60 17.22 -6.05
C ASN A 409 22.89 16.60 -7.42
N GLU A 410 22.87 15.28 -7.55
CA GLU A 410 22.98 14.62 -8.86
C GLU A 410 21.78 14.98 -9.76
N LEU A 411 20.54 14.88 -9.27
CA LEU A 411 19.35 15.21 -10.05
C LEU A 411 19.33 16.68 -10.52
N ASN A 412 19.81 17.60 -9.68
CA ASN A 412 19.93 19.02 -10.05
C ASN A 412 21.05 19.28 -11.07
N SER A 413 22.10 18.45 -11.10
CA SER A 413 23.19 18.57 -12.10
C SER A 413 22.77 18.19 -13.52
N PHE A 414 21.63 17.49 -13.67
CA PHE A 414 21.01 17.15 -14.95
C PHE A 414 19.88 18.10 -15.39
N SER A 415 19.59 19.13 -14.59
CA SER A 415 18.63 20.18 -14.95
C SER A 415 19.38 21.37 -15.55
N PRO A 416 19.06 21.81 -16.79
CA PRO A 416 19.73 22.96 -17.42
C PRO A 416 19.45 24.29 -16.72
#